data_AF-A0A382MDM9-F1
#
_entry.id   AF-A0A382MDM9-F1
#
_cell.length_a   1.000
_cell.length_b   1.000
_cell.length_c   1.000
_cell.angle_alpha   90.00
_cell.angle_beta   90.00
_cell.angle_gamma   90.00
#
_symmetry.space_group_name_H-M   'P 1'
#
loop_
_entity.id
_entity.type
_entity.pdbx_description
1 polymer ?
#
loop_
_entity_poly.entity_id
_entity_poly.type
_entity_poly.pdbx_seq_one_letter_code
_entity_poly.pdbx_strand_id
1 'polypeptide(L)'
;MIEIKKYSNRRLYNTDTSSYVTQEDIVKLIKQNTNFKIIDVESKKNITSAILTQIILERENSGTNLVPEAFLKQIILYSENNKASDMFQFL
;
A
#
# COMPACT_ATOMS: atom_id res chain seq x y z
N MET A 1 9.57 12.37 -5.11
CA MET A 1 8.91 11.12 -4.70
C MET A 1 9.43 10.78 -3.33
N ILE A 2 8.55 10.66 -2.34
CA ILE A 2 8.94 10.40 -0.95
C ILE A 2 9.43 8.96 -0.81
N GLU A 3 10.57 8.76 -0.17
CA GLU A 3 11.03 7.42 0.22
C GLU A 3 10.69 7.16 1.69
N ILE A 4 10.02 6.04 1.95
CA ILE A 4 9.64 5.60 3.27
C ILE A 4 10.38 4.30 3.55
N LYS A 5 11.11 4.25 4.65
CA LYS A 5 11.89 3.09 5.06
C LYS A 5 11.14 2.27 6.10
N LYS A 6 11.00 0.97 5.85
CA LYS A 6 10.46 -0.01 6.78
C LYS A 6 11.61 -0.70 7.51
N TYR A 7 11.58 -0.64 8.83
CA TYR A 7 12.54 -1.31 9.72
C TYR A 7 11.87 -2.51 10.40
N SER A 8 12.65 -3.47 10.91
CA SER A 8 12.17 -4.74 11.51
C SER A 8 11.15 -4.54 12.62
N ASN A 9 11.23 -3.47 13.41
CA ASN A 9 10.32 -3.14 14.50
C ASN A 9 8.91 -2.64 14.07
N ARG A 10 8.43 -3.06 12.90
CA ARG A 10 7.18 -2.63 12.24
C ARG A 10 7.08 -1.14 11.88
N ARG A 11 8.08 -0.31 12.19
CA ARG A 11 8.00 1.15 11.98
C ARG A 11 8.33 1.56 10.54
N LEU A 12 7.61 2.57 10.07
CA LEU A 12 7.87 3.28 8.83
C LEU A 12 8.47 4.66 9.15
N TYR A 13 9.47 5.08 8.38
CA TYR A 13 10.10 6.39 8.52
C TYR A 13 10.24 7.09 7.18
N ASN A 14 9.84 8.36 7.12
CA ASN A 14 10.08 9.20 5.94
C ASN A 14 11.54 9.64 5.94
N THR A 15 12.26 9.42 4.83
CA THR A 15 13.68 9.79 4.70
C THR A 15 13.92 11.29 4.64
N ASP A 16 12.94 12.06 4.16
CA ASP A 16 13.09 13.49 3.94
C ASP A 16 12.93 14.27 5.25
N THR A 17 11.97 13.84 6.08
CA THR A 17 11.66 14.48 7.37
C THR A 17 12.29 13.77 8.57
N SER A 18 12.89 12.59 8.36
CA SER A 18 13.36 11.70 9.43
C SER A 18 12.31 11.40 10.50
N SER A 19 11.03 11.43 10.12
CA SER A 19 9.91 11.27 11.04
C SER A 19 9.25 9.90 10.90
N TYR A 20 8.67 9.43 12.00
CA TYR A 20 7.80 8.26 11.99
C TYR A 20 6.58 8.50 11.09
N VAL A 21 6.15 7.46 10.39
CA VAL A 21 5.00 7.49 9.48
C VAL A 21 3.99 6.45 9.94
N THR A 22 2.76 6.89 10.16
CA THR A 22 1.63 6.00 10.47
C THR A 22 0.92 5.55 9.18
N GLN A 23 0.04 4.55 9.28
CA GLN A 23 -0.84 4.20 8.15
C GLN A 23 -1.79 5.34 7.76
N GLU A 24 -2.23 6.15 8.72
CA GLU A 24 -3.05 7.33 8.43
C GLU A 24 -2.29 8.34 7.58
N ASP A 25 -0.99 8.52 7.84
CA ASP A 25 -0.15 9.40 7.05
C ASP A 25 0.05 8.87 5.63
N ILE A 26 0.20 7.55 5.46
CA ILE A 26 0.19 6.92 4.12
C ILE A 26 -1.11 7.26 3.37
N VAL A 27 -2.26 7.19 4.04
CA VAL A 27 -3.53 7.55 3.42
C VAL A 27 -3.64 9.03 3.10
N LYS A 28 -3.09 9.92 3.93
CA LYS A 28 -3.00 11.35 3.61
C LYS A 28 -2.17 11.58 2.35
N LEU A 29 -1.01 10.90 2.21
CA LEU A 29 -0.18 10.99 1.01
C LEU A 29 -0.93 10.56 -0.24
N ILE A 30 -1.70 9.46 -0.18
CA ILE A 30 -2.55 9.00 -1.28
C ILE A 30 -3.61 10.06 -1.63
N LYS A 31 -4.33 10.60 -0.63
CA LYS A 31 -5.36 11.63 -0.84
C LYS A 31 -4.80 12.92 -1.45
N GLN A 32 -3.53 13.22 -1.19
CA GLN A 32 -2.82 14.38 -1.73
C GLN A 32 -2.24 14.13 -3.13
N ASN A 33 -2.43 12.93 -3.72
CA ASN A 33 -1.77 12.49 -4.95
C ASN A 33 -0.23 12.59 -4.87
N THR A 34 0.33 12.38 -3.68
CA THR A 34 1.77 12.45 -3.46
C THR A 34 2.42 11.11 -3.79
N ASN A 35 3.38 11.11 -4.71
CA ASN A 35 4.13 9.89 -5.06
C ASN A 35 5.08 9.47 -3.93
N PHE A 36 4.95 8.23 -3.48
CA PHE A 36 5.86 7.62 -2.51
C PHE A 36 6.19 6.17 -2.86
N LYS A 37 7.26 5.66 -2.27
CA LYS A 37 7.62 4.23 -2.25
C LYS A 37 8.03 3.81 -0.86
N ILE A 38 7.73 2.57 -0.51
CA ILE A 38 8.14 1.96 0.76
C ILE A 38 9.19 0.90 0.49
N ILE A 39 10.39 1.10 1.05
CA ILE A 39 11.53 0.21 0.91
C ILE A 39 11.80 -0.48 2.25
N ASP A 40 11.89 -1.80 2.21
CA ASP A 40 12.35 -2.58 3.35
C ASP A 40 13.87 -2.42 3.52
N VAL A 41 14.29 -2.01 4.72
CA VAL A 41 15.69 -1.65 4.97
C VAL A 41 16.60 -2.88 4.93
N GLU A 42 16.11 -4.05 5.30
CA GLU A 42 16.88 -5.29 5.37
C GLU A 42 17.03 -5.92 3.98
N SER A 43 15.90 -6.18 3.31
CA SER A 43 15.87 -6.84 2.00
C SER A 43 16.12 -5.90 0.82
N LYS A 44 16.07 -4.57 1.03
CA LYS A 44 16.13 -3.53 -0.02
C LYS A 44 15.02 -3.61 -1.07
N LYS A 45 13.97 -4.39 -0.81
CA LYS A 45 12.86 -4.57 -1.75
C LYS A 45 11.85 -3.43 -1.64
N ASN A 46 11.22 -3.11 -2.77
CA ASN A 46 10.02 -2.28 -2.79
C ASN A 46 8.85 -3.12 -2.27
N ILE A 47 8.31 -2.72 -1.12
CA ILE A 47 7.21 -3.40 -0.43
C ILE A 47 5.93 -2.55 -0.41
N THR A 48 5.84 -1.53 -1.27
CA THR A 48 4.71 -0.59 -1.29
C THR A 48 3.37 -1.32 -1.44
N SER A 49 3.27 -2.25 -2.40
CA SER A 49 2.05 -3.04 -2.61
C SER A 49 1.67 -3.86 -1.36
N ALA A 50 2.63 -4.51 -0.72
CA ALA A 50 2.38 -5.30 0.49
C ALA A 50 1.81 -4.46 1.65
N ILE A 51 2.36 -3.26 1.87
CA ILE A 51 1.86 -2.35 2.91
C ILE A 51 0.47 -1.81 2.57
N LEU A 52 0.21 -1.48 1.30
CA LEU A 52 -1.12 -1.03 0.87
C LEU A 52 -2.17 -2.14 1.05
N THR A 53 -1.85 -3.38 0.68
CA THR A 53 -2.72 -4.54 0.92
C THR A 53 -2.98 -4.74 2.41
N GLN A 54 -1.96 -4.63 3.26
CA GLN A 54 -2.13 -4.70 4.71
C GLN A 54 -3.11 -3.62 5.21
N ILE A 55 -2.95 -2.38 4.78
CA ILE A 55 -3.83 -1.26 5.16
C ILE A 55 -5.28 -1.53 4.73
N ILE A 56 -5.51 -2.11 3.56
CA ILE A 56 -6.86 -2.48 3.09
C ILE A 56 -7.47 -3.55 4.00
N LEU A 57 -6.73 -4.63 4.28
CA LEU A 57 -7.21 -5.74 5.12
C LEU A 57 -7.52 -5.31 6.56
N GLU A 58 -6.69 -4.44 7.15
CA GLU A 58 -6.93 -3.93 8.50
C GLU A 58 -8.21 -3.08 8.57
N ARG A 59 -8.49 -2.29 7.53
CA ARG A 59 -9.75 -1.52 7.49
C ARG A 59 -10.97 -2.41 7.28
N GLU A 60 -10.89 -3.42 6.42
CA GLU A 60 -11.99 -4.37 6.24
C GLU A 60 -12.37 -5.05 7.55
N ASN A 61 -11.36 -5.51 8.31
CA ASN A 61 -11.54 -6.10 9.64
C ASN A 61 -12.12 -5.13 10.68
N SER A 62 -11.96 -3.82 10.49
CA SER A 62 -12.52 -2.79 11.38
C SER A 62 -14.01 -2.53 11.16
N GLY A 63 -14.67 -3.27 10.24
CA GLY A 63 -16.11 -3.19 10.01
C GLY A 63 -16.53 -2.10 9.02
N THR A 64 -15.57 -1.34 8.49
CA THR A 64 -15.79 -0.56 7.27
C THR A 64 -15.76 -1.53 6.10
N ASN A 65 -16.94 -1.91 5.59
CA ASN A 65 -17.10 -2.76 4.41
C ASN A 65 -16.68 -1.93 3.17
N LEU A 66 -15.37 -1.87 2.92
CA LEU A 66 -14.75 -0.89 2.01
C LEU A 66 -14.66 -1.40 0.59
N VAL A 67 -14.71 -2.73 0.41
CA VAL A 67 -14.38 -3.35 -0.86
C VAL A 67 -15.51 -4.27 -1.32
N PRO A 68 -16.22 -3.94 -2.41
CA PRO A 68 -17.24 -4.82 -2.98
C PRO A 68 -16.65 -6.20 -3.32
N GLU A 69 -17.40 -7.26 -3.04
CA GLU A 69 -16.99 -8.66 -3.32
C GLU A 69 -16.56 -8.86 -4.78
N ALA A 70 -17.25 -8.21 -5.72
CA ALA A 70 -16.91 -8.25 -7.14
C ALA A 70 -15.49 -7.74 -7.43
N PHE A 71 -15.04 -6.71 -6.72
CA PHE A 71 -13.69 -6.16 -6.86
C PHE A 71 -12.64 -7.10 -6.26
N LEU A 72 -12.92 -7.75 -5.12
CA LEU A 72 -12.02 -8.75 -4.55
C LEU A 72 -11.79 -9.93 -5.49
N LYS A 73 -12.87 -10.44 -6.11
CA LYS A 73 -12.79 -11.49 -7.14
C LYS A 73 -11.93 -11.05 -8.33
N GLN A 74 -12.05 -9.79 -8.76
CA GLN A 74 -11.19 -9.24 -9.81
C GLN A 74 -9.71 -9.22 -9.41
N ILE A 75 -9.35 -8.75 -8.21
CA ILE A 75 -7.96 -8.75 -7.72
C ILE A 75 -7.34 -10.15 -7.81
N ILE A 76 -8.07 -11.18 -7.36
CA ILE A 76 -7.61 -12.57 -7.39
C ILE A 76 -7.33 -13.02 -8.83
N LEU A 77 -8.27 -12.81 -9.75
CA LEU A 77 -8.11 -13.18 -11.16
C LEU A 77 -6.94 -12.45 -11.84
N TYR A 78 -6.66 -11.20 -11.48
CA TYR A 78 -5.50 -10.47 -12.01
C TYR A 78 -4.17 -10.99 -11.48
N SER A 79 -4.12 -11.44 -10.22
CA SER A 79 -2.91 -12.01 -9.62
C SER A 79 -2.47 -13.32 -10.27
N GLU A 80 -3.42 -14.11 -10.79
CA GLU A 80 -3.15 -15.36 -11.49
C GLU A 80 -2.71 -15.18 -12.94
N ASN A 81 -3.15 -14.09 -13.60
CA ASN A 81 -2.94 -13.88 -15.04
C ASN A 81 -1.68 -13.09 -15.42
N ASN A 82 -0.83 -12.66 -14.48
CA ASN A 82 0.38 -11.85 -14.73
C ASN A 82 0.13 -10.57 -15.57
N LYS A 83 -1.12 -10.08 -15.64
CA LYS A 83 -1.50 -8.87 -16.39
C LYS A 83 -2.04 -7.80 -15.46
N ALA A 84 -1.14 -7.17 -14.72
CA ALA A 84 -1.45 -5.96 -13.95
C ALA A 84 -1.88 -4.78 -14.84
N SER A 85 -1.58 -4.82 -16.14
CA SER A 85 -1.93 -3.78 -17.12
C SER A 85 -3.44 -3.63 -17.35
N ASP A 86 -4.20 -4.72 -17.18
CA ASP A 86 -5.61 -4.77 -17.58
C ASP A 86 -6.54 -4.22 -16.48
N MET A 87 -5.99 -3.89 -15.30
CA MET A 87 -6.71 -3.29 -14.17
C MET A 87 -7.04 -1.80 -14.39
N PHE A 88 -6.21 -1.07 -15.13
CA PHE A 88 -6.39 0.36 -15.37
C PHE A 88 -7.46 0.70 -16.42
N GLN A 89 -8.04 -0.29 -17.11
CA GLN A 89 -9.09 -0.07 -18.12
C GLN A 89 -10.50 -0.01 -17.52
N PHE A 90 -10.67 -0.34 -16.24
CA PHE A 90 -11.96 -0.37 -15.56
C PHE A 90 -12.15 0.76 -14.52
N LEU A 91 -11.17 1.65 -14.40
CA LEU A 91 -11.25 2.92 -13.65
C LEU A 91 -11.25 4.09 -14.63
#